data_AF-A0A382FGB0-F1
#
_entry.id   AF-A0A382FGB0-F1
#
_cell.length_a   1.000
_cell.length_b   1.000
_cell.length_c   1.000
_cell.angle_alpha   90.00
_cell.angle_beta   90.00
_cell.angle_gamma   90.00
#
_symmetry.space_group_name_H-M   'P 1'
#
loop_
_entity.id
_entity.type
_entity.pdbx_description
1 polymer ?
#
loop_
_entity_poly.entity_id
_entity_poly.type
_entity_poly.pdbx_seq_one_letter_code
_entity_poly.pdbx_strand_id
1 'polypeptide(L)'
;MAQTVKLKRSNTADNVPTTAQLASGELAMNTRDGKIFMRKYIDGTDGNDTIIDPVDAAAASSHSHTGATADDVIAMAIALG
;
A
#
# COMPACT_ATOMS: atom_id res chain seq x y z
N MET A 1 -19.68 -19.18 1.18
CA MET A 1 -19.41 -18.88 -0.24
C MET A 1 -17.93 -18.63 -0.41
N ALA A 2 -17.30 -19.11 -1.49
CA ALA A 2 -15.86 -18.92 -1.71
C ALA A 2 -15.62 -17.66 -2.56
N GLN A 3 -14.84 -16.71 -2.07
CA GLN A 3 -14.38 -15.56 -2.84
C GLN A 3 -13.09 -15.94 -3.57
N THR A 4 -13.11 -15.89 -4.90
CA THR A 4 -11.92 -16.20 -5.71
C THR A 4 -11.16 -14.92 -5.99
N VAL A 5 -10.01 -14.74 -5.35
CA VAL A 5 -9.08 -13.65 -5.64
C VAL A 5 -8.21 -14.09 -6.83
N LYS A 6 -8.21 -13.31 -7.91
CA LYS A 6 -7.27 -13.55 -9.02
C LYS A 6 -5.91 -12.96 -8.67
N LEU A 7 -4.87 -13.78 -8.87
CA LEU A 7 -3.49 -13.42 -8.61
C LEU A 7 -2.69 -13.42 -9.92
N LYS A 8 -2.08 -12.29 -10.25
CA LYS A 8 -1.22 -12.15 -11.44
C LYS A 8 0.25 -12.20 -11.05
N ARG A 9 1.05 -12.98 -11.76
CA ARG A 9 2.48 -13.16 -11.46
C ARG A 9 3.33 -12.63 -12.61
N SER A 10 4.36 -11.87 -12.30
CA SER A 10 5.37 -11.40 -13.24
C SER A 10 6.77 -11.80 -12.76
N ASN A 11 7.68 -12.01 -13.71
CA ASN A 11 9.11 -12.25 -13.46
C ASN A 11 9.99 -11.25 -14.22
N THR A 12 9.40 -10.18 -14.74
CA THR A 12 10.10 -9.09 -15.43
C THR A 12 10.53 -8.06 -14.39
N ALA A 13 11.80 -7.66 -14.41
CA ALA A 13 12.32 -6.65 -13.47
C ALA A 13 11.60 -5.31 -13.65
N ASP A 14 11.35 -4.62 -12.53
CA ASP A 14 10.71 -3.30 -12.41
C ASP A 14 9.29 -3.21 -13.01
N ASN A 15 8.67 -4.35 -13.29
CA ASN A 15 7.35 -4.39 -13.89
C ASN A 15 6.25 -4.16 -12.84
N VAL A 16 5.72 -2.94 -12.83
CA VAL A 16 4.54 -2.54 -12.05
C VAL A 16 3.28 -2.74 -12.89
N PRO A 17 2.24 -3.44 -12.39
CA PRO A 17 0.99 -3.60 -13.11
C PRO A 17 0.22 -2.28 -13.25
N THR A 18 -0.75 -2.23 -14.15
CA THR A 18 -1.64 -1.06 -14.34
C THR A 18 -3.02 -1.30 -13.73
N THR A 19 -3.79 -0.23 -13.53
CA THR A 19 -5.18 -0.29 -13.03
C THR A 19 -6.12 -1.05 -13.96
N ALA A 20 -5.81 -1.14 -15.25
CA ALA A 20 -6.55 -1.98 -16.20
C ALA A 20 -6.22 -3.48 -16.09
N GLN A 21 -5.06 -3.82 -15.50
CA GLN A 21 -4.61 -5.20 -15.36
C GLN A 21 -5.10 -5.88 -14.09
N LEU A 22 -5.49 -5.11 -13.07
CA LEU A 22 -5.97 -5.59 -11.77
C LEU A 22 -7.32 -4.99 -11.47
N ALA A 23 -8.31 -5.82 -11.13
CA ALA A 23 -9.57 -5.35 -10.56
C ALA A 23 -9.44 -5.09 -9.04
N SER A 24 -10.42 -4.37 -8.47
CA SER A 24 -10.47 -4.11 -7.02
C SER A 24 -10.61 -5.44 -6.28
N GLY A 25 -9.71 -5.70 -5.34
CA GLY A 25 -9.62 -6.99 -4.63
C GLY A 25 -8.81 -8.08 -5.35
N GLU A 26 -8.21 -7.78 -6.51
CA GLU A 26 -7.19 -8.64 -7.13
C GLU A 26 -5.78 -8.25 -6.67
N LEU A 27 -4.87 -9.21 -6.76
CA LEU A 27 -3.46 -9.03 -6.36
C LEU A 27 -2.54 -9.31 -7.55
N ALA A 28 -1.40 -8.62 -7.60
CA ALA A 28 -0.28 -9.03 -8.41
C ALA A 28 0.97 -9.20 -7.56
N MET A 29 1.92 -9.97 -8.07
CA MET A 29 3.22 -10.18 -7.45
C MET A 29 4.31 -10.26 -8.50
N ASN A 30 5.43 -9.64 -8.19
CA ASN A 30 6.64 -9.72 -9.00
C ASN A 30 7.66 -10.60 -8.29
N THR A 31 7.90 -11.81 -8.81
CA THR A 31 8.86 -12.76 -8.23
C THR A 31 10.31 -12.38 -8.47
N ARG A 32 10.58 -11.50 -9.44
CA ARG A 32 11.93 -11.01 -9.74
C ARG A 32 12.41 -9.98 -8.74
N ASP A 33 11.49 -9.14 -8.28
CA ASP A 33 11.78 -7.98 -7.41
C ASP A 33 11.25 -8.17 -5.97
N GLY A 34 10.44 -9.21 -5.71
CA GLY A 34 9.88 -9.48 -4.38
C GLY A 34 8.73 -8.57 -3.97
N LYS A 35 8.13 -7.84 -4.92
CA LYS A 35 7.06 -6.85 -4.67
C LYS A 35 5.67 -7.45 -4.82
N ILE A 36 4.71 -6.94 -4.05
CA ILE A 36 3.28 -7.26 -4.15
C ILE A 36 2.56 -5.99 -4.58
N PHE A 37 1.51 -6.10 -5.39
CA PHE A 37 0.74 -4.96 -5.86
C PHE A 37 -0.75 -5.19 -5.67
N MET A 38 -1.46 -4.11 -5.32
CA MET A 38 -2.91 -4.06 -5.13
C MET A 38 -3.45 -2.81 -5.83
N ARG A 39 -4.62 -2.94 -6.47
CA ARG A 39 -5.38 -1.75 -6.87
C ARG A 39 -6.09 -1.17 -5.66
N LYS A 40 -5.63 -0.02 -5.19
CA LYS A 40 -6.25 0.75 -4.11
C LYS A 40 -7.39 1.57 -4.69
N TYR A 41 -8.58 1.30 -4.18
CA TYR A 41 -9.77 2.08 -4.47
C TYR A 41 -9.72 3.42 -3.74
N ILE A 42 -9.88 4.53 -4.46
CA ILE A 42 -9.80 5.88 -3.90
C ILE A 42 -11.14 6.61 -4.11
N ASP A 43 -11.66 7.19 -3.03
CA ASP A 43 -12.79 8.14 -3.05
C ASP A 43 -14.10 7.63 -3.69
N GLY A 44 -14.34 6.32 -3.71
CA GLY A 44 -15.62 5.79 -4.18
C GLY A 44 -15.83 5.82 -5.70
N THR A 45 -14.76 6.03 -6.48
CA THR A 45 -14.81 5.97 -7.94
C THR A 45 -13.58 5.27 -8.52
N ASP A 46 -13.78 4.44 -9.55
CA ASP A 46 -12.67 3.68 -10.16
C ASP A 46 -11.67 4.56 -10.93
N GLY A 47 -12.03 5.82 -11.21
CA GLY A 47 -11.22 6.75 -12.01
C GLY A 47 -9.96 7.24 -11.29
N ASN A 48 -9.93 7.17 -9.96
CA ASN A 48 -8.85 7.65 -9.12
C ASN A 48 -8.00 6.52 -8.53
N ASP A 49 -8.28 5.28 -8.93
CA ASP A 49 -7.57 4.11 -8.43
C ASP A 49 -6.08 4.18 -8.71
N THR A 50 -5.30 3.70 -7.75
CA THR A 50 -3.83 3.64 -7.87
C THR A 50 -3.34 2.23 -7.59
N ILE A 51 -2.19 1.89 -8.16
CA ILE A 51 -1.49 0.66 -7.81
C ILE A 51 -0.53 0.98 -6.67
N ILE A 52 -0.69 0.26 -5.57
CA ILE A 52 0.18 0.38 -4.40
C ILE A 52 0.98 -0.91 -4.22
N ASP A 53 2.18 -0.78 -3.66
CA ASP A 53 2.90 -1.88 -3.03
C ASP A 53 2.70 -1.82 -1.51
N PRO A 54 1.92 -2.73 -0.90
CA PRO A 54 1.65 -2.68 0.53
C PRO A 54 2.85 -3.10 1.39
N VAL A 55 3.90 -3.68 0.80
CA VAL A 55 5.10 -4.17 1.51
C VAL A 55 6.36 -3.36 1.19
N ASP A 56 6.26 -2.32 0.36
CA ASP A 56 7.41 -1.49 0.02
C ASP A 56 8.03 -0.86 1.28
N ALA A 57 9.36 -0.98 1.40
CA ALA A 57 10.08 -0.53 2.59
C ALA A 57 9.96 0.98 2.82
N ALA A 58 9.74 1.80 1.78
CA ALA A 58 9.47 3.22 1.96
C ALA A 58 8.06 3.46 2.53
N ALA A 59 7.08 2.60 2.24
CA ALA A 59 5.76 2.62 2.86
C ALA A 59 5.78 2.10 4.32
N ALA A 60 6.76 1.29 4.71
CA ALA A 60 6.99 0.91 6.11
C ALA A 60 7.52 2.09 6.95
N SER A 61 8.30 3.01 6.36
CA SER A 61 8.70 4.27 7.00
C SER A 61 7.52 5.20 7.32
N SER A 62 6.36 4.98 6.68
CA SER A 62 5.11 5.69 6.96
C SER A 62 4.11 4.88 7.78
N HIS A 63 4.43 3.65 8.20
CA HIS A 63 3.67 2.93 9.23
C HIS A 63 4.04 3.45 10.63
N SER A 64 3.91 4.77 10.80
CA SER A 64 3.89 5.39 12.11
C SER A 64 2.51 5.13 12.72
N HIS A 65 2.46 4.27 13.74
CA HIS A 65 1.38 4.26 14.73
C HIS A 65 1.45 5.52 15.64
N THR A 66 2.44 6.38 15.38
CA THR A 66 2.83 7.59 16.11
C THR A 66 2.49 8.81 15.24
N GLY A 67 1.20 9.10 15.07
CA GLY A 67 0.75 10.43 14.64
C GLY A 67 1.16 11.56 15.61
N ALA A 68 2.03 11.29 16.58
CA ALA A 68 2.64 12.30 17.44
C ALA A 68 3.66 13.09 16.61
N THR A 69 3.33 14.36 16.42
CA THR A 69 4.23 15.37 15.91
C THR A 69 5.22 15.79 17.00
N ALA A 70 6.27 16.54 16.65
CA ALA A 70 7.18 17.09 17.64
C ALA A 70 6.44 17.94 18.69
N ASP A 71 5.38 18.64 18.29
CA ASP A 71 4.52 19.43 19.16
C ASP A 71 3.83 18.56 20.23
N ASP A 72 3.37 17.36 19.88
CA ASP A 72 2.74 16.42 20.82
C ASP A 72 3.74 15.89 21.86
N VAL A 73 4.99 15.63 21.45
CA VAL A 73 6.08 15.20 22.34
C VAL A 73 6.48 16.32 23.29
N ILE A 74 6.54 17.56 22.79
CA ILE A 74 6.84 18.75 23.61
C ILE A 74 5.70 19.01 24.60
N ALA A 75 4.43 18.90 24.17
CA ALA A 75 3.27 19.07 25.03
C ALA A 75 3.24 18.07 26.19
N MET A 76 3.56 16.80 25.93
CA MET A 76 3.69 15.78 26.98
C MET A 76 4.82 16.13 27.96
N ALA A 77 5.99 16.56 27.46
CA ALA A 77 7.14 16.90 28.31
C ALA A 77 6.88 18.10 29.23
N ILE A 78 6.07 19.08 28.78
CA ILE A 78 5.65 20.22 29.59
C ILE A 78 4.55 19.81 30.59
N ALA A 79 3.63 18.93 30.21
CA ALA A 79 2.51 18.53 31.07
C ALA A 79 2.91 17.60 32.23
N LEU A 80 4.02 16.87 32.11
CA LEU A 80 4.60 16.03 33.17
C LEU A 80 5.66 16.74 34.04
N GLY A 81 5.95 18.03 33.76
CA GLY A 81 6.87 18.88 34.51
C GLY A 81 6.14 19.89 35.38
#